data_AF-A0A0N4TG38-F1
#
_entry.id   AF-A0A0N4TG38-F1
#
_cell.length_a   1.000
_cell.length_b   1.000
_cell.length_c   1.000
_cell.angle_alpha   90.00
_cell.angle_beta   90.00
_cell.angle_gamma   90.00
#
_symmetry.space_group_name_H-M   'P 1'
#
loop_
_entity.id
_entity.type
_entity.pdbx_description
1 polymer ?
#
loop_
_entity_poly.entity_id
_entity_poly.type
_entity_poly.pdbx_seq_one_letter_code
_entity_poly.pdbx_strand_id
1 'polypeptide(L)'
;MAKIELLTREHNSGTVNVCIAYTAQDELRRAFVTIAHGIQKGLLTTTDINECLISRCLDSRFSRDPDLLIRTSGETRLSDFLLWQCSKCQIYFDGVLWPNFDYWNLCKAIYFYQQSQIPLKVFLVTEPFAINENNLMDWSVTSNLGR
;
A
#
# COMPACT_ATOMS: atom_id res chain seq x y z
N MET A 1 -11.41 -21.16 -7.12
CA MET A 1 -10.83 -19.88 -7.61
C MET A 1 -10.21 -20.00 -9.00
N ALA A 2 -9.29 -20.94 -9.26
CA ALA A 2 -8.62 -21.09 -10.57
C ALA A 2 -9.53 -21.05 -11.82
N LYS A 3 -10.71 -21.69 -11.79
CA LYS A 3 -11.66 -21.64 -12.92
C LYS A 3 -12.19 -20.22 -13.20
N ILE A 4 -12.51 -19.46 -12.15
CA ILE A 4 -13.05 -18.10 -12.29
C ILE A 4 -11.96 -17.18 -12.84
N GLU A 5 -10.75 -17.26 -12.30
CA GLU A 5 -9.59 -16.48 -12.78
C GLU A 5 -9.30 -16.73 -14.26
N LEU A 6 -9.36 -18.00 -14.71
CA LEU A 6 -9.16 -18.33 -16.12
C LEU A 6 -10.25 -17.73 -17.02
N LEU A 7 -11.51 -17.79 -16.58
CA LEU A 7 -12.64 -17.25 -17.33
C LEU A 7 -12.61 -15.72 -17.41
N THR A 8 -12.04 -15.05 -16.40
CA THR A 8 -12.00 -13.58 -16.35
C THR A 8 -10.67 -12.98 -16.80
N ARG A 9 -9.63 -13.77 -17.07
CA ARG A 9 -8.25 -13.32 -17.35
C ARG A 9 -8.10 -12.22 -18.40
N GLU A 10 -8.89 -12.28 -19.47
CA GLU A 10 -8.79 -11.34 -20.60
C GLU A 10 -9.61 -10.04 -20.39
N HIS A 11 -10.34 -9.90 -19.27
CA HIS A 11 -11.10 -8.68 -18.99
C HIS A 11 -10.19 -7.59 -18.45
N ASN A 12 -10.31 -6.39 -19.01
CA ASN A 12 -9.43 -5.25 -18.71
C ASN A 12 -10.17 -3.99 -18.23
N SER A 13 -11.50 -4.03 -18.12
CA SER A 13 -12.31 -2.89 -17.63
C SER A 13 -12.15 -2.64 -16.13
N GLY A 14 -11.72 -3.64 -15.37
CA GLY A 14 -11.47 -3.56 -13.94
C GLY A 14 -11.06 -4.91 -13.38
N THR A 15 -10.28 -4.88 -12.30
CA THR A 15 -9.79 -6.08 -11.61
C THR A 15 -10.35 -6.11 -10.20
N VAL A 16 -10.89 -7.26 -9.79
CA VAL A 16 -11.33 -7.50 -8.41
C VAL A 16 -10.42 -8.56 -7.80
N ASN A 17 -9.66 -8.17 -6.78
CA ASN A 17 -8.81 -9.08 -6.02
C ASN A 17 -9.54 -9.52 -4.76
N VAL A 18 -9.74 -10.84 -4.60
CA VAL A 18 -10.37 -11.41 -3.40
C VAL A 18 -9.27 -12.05 -2.55
N CYS A 19 -9.01 -11.47 -1.38
CA CYS A 19 -7.99 -11.97 -0.45
C CYS A 19 -8.59 -13.03 0.47
N ILE A 20 -8.17 -14.30 0.33
CA ILE A 20 -8.67 -15.44 1.12
C ILE A 20 -7.47 -16.15 1.74
N ALA A 21 -7.55 -16.45 3.04
CA ALA A 21 -6.42 -16.97 3.80
C ALA A 21 -5.15 -16.11 3.61
N TYR A 22 -5.36 -14.80 3.59
CA TYR A 22 -4.34 -13.79 3.30
C TYR A 22 -4.00 -13.02 4.57
N THR A 23 -2.70 -12.83 4.79
CA THR A 23 -2.16 -11.79 5.67
C THR A 23 -0.94 -11.16 5.00
N ALA A 24 -0.71 -9.87 5.25
CA ALA A 24 0.38 -9.14 4.59
C ALA A 24 1.76 -9.64 5.03
N GLN A 25 1.92 -10.05 6.29
CA GLN A 25 3.16 -10.68 6.75
C GLN A 25 3.47 -11.99 6.03
N ASP A 26 2.47 -12.84 5.78
CA ASP A 26 2.67 -14.11 5.07
C ASP A 26 2.92 -13.89 3.57
N GLU A 27 2.29 -12.87 2.97
CA GLU A 27 2.63 -12.42 1.61
C GLU A 27 4.09 -11.97 1.50
N LEU A 28 4.57 -11.11 2.42
CA LEU A 28 5.96 -10.66 2.45
C LEU A 28 6.92 -11.85 2.63
N ARG A 29 6.60 -12.78 3.52
CA ARG A 29 7.38 -14.01 3.70
C ARG A 29 7.49 -14.80 2.40
N ARG A 30 6.39 -14.99 1.64
CA ARG A 30 6.41 -15.65 0.32
C ARG A 30 7.26 -14.90 -0.70
N ALA A 31 7.16 -13.57 -0.72
CA ALA A 31 7.95 -12.73 -1.62
C ALA A 31 9.46 -12.87 -1.34
N PHE A 32 9.87 -12.81 -0.07
CA PHE A 32 11.27 -12.98 0.32
C PHE A 32 11.80 -14.39 0.03
N VAL A 33 11.01 -15.44 0.26
CA VAL A 33 11.37 -16.81 -0.15
C VAL A 33 11.58 -16.91 -1.67
N THR A 34 10.74 -16.23 -2.46
CA THR A 34 10.86 -16.20 -3.92
C THR A 34 12.16 -15.52 -4.35
N ILE A 35 12.51 -14.38 -3.74
CA ILE A 35 13.76 -13.67 -4.00
C ILE A 35 14.97 -14.54 -3.61
N ALA A 36 14.94 -15.16 -2.43
CA ALA A 36 16.01 -16.06 -1.97
C ALA A 36 16.24 -17.23 -2.93
N HIS A 37 15.17 -17.85 -3.45
CA HIS A 37 15.29 -18.88 -4.49
C HIS A 37 15.88 -18.35 -5.80
N GLY A 38 15.55 -17.11 -6.20
CA GLY A 38 16.15 -16.47 -7.37
C GLY A 38 17.66 -16.26 -7.21
N ILE A 39 18.09 -15.84 -6.02
CA ILE A 39 19.52 -15.68 -5.69
C ILE A 39 20.24 -17.03 -5.68
N GLN A 40 19.66 -18.05 -5.04
CA GLN A 40 20.24 -19.39 -5.01
C GLN A 40 20.42 -20.00 -6.41
N LYS A 41 19.54 -19.67 -7.35
CA LYS A 41 19.62 -20.09 -8.76
C LYS A 41 20.58 -19.23 -9.61
N GLY A 42 21.21 -18.20 -9.04
CA GLY A 42 22.06 -17.26 -9.75
C GLY A 42 21.32 -16.35 -10.73
N LEU A 43 19.99 -16.23 -10.60
CA LEU A 43 19.17 -15.34 -11.43
C LEU A 43 19.14 -13.90 -10.93
N LEU A 44 19.46 -13.72 -9.64
CA LEU A 44 19.50 -12.46 -8.94
C LEU A 44 20.73 -12.42 -8.04
N THR A 45 21.16 -11.23 -7.70
CA THR A 45 22.17 -10.94 -6.69
C THR A 45 21.55 -10.11 -5.58
N THR A 46 22.23 -9.99 -4.44
CA THR A 46 21.72 -9.20 -3.31
C THR A 46 21.59 -7.71 -3.64
N THR A 47 22.37 -7.20 -4.60
CA THR A 47 22.28 -5.79 -5.06
C THR A 47 21.05 -5.52 -5.93
N ASP A 48 20.41 -6.57 -6.44
CA ASP A 48 19.17 -6.44 -7.23
C ASP A 48 17.93 -6.25 -6.33
N ILE A 49 18.07 -6.47 -5.02
CA ILE A 49 16.98 -6.31 -4.06
C ILE A 49 16.69 -4.83 -3.85
N ASN A 50 15.51 -4.43 -4.30
CA ASN A 50 14.92 -3.11 -4.09
C ASN A 50 13.40 -3.23 -3.97
N GLU A 51 12.73 -2.11 -3.72
CA GLU A 51 11.28 -2.03 -3.54
C GLU A 51 10.51 -2.53 -4.77
N CYS A 52 11.05 -2.31 -5.97
CA CYS A 52 10.45 -2.78 -7.23
C CYS A 52 10.48 -4.31 -7.31
N LEU A 53 11.61 -4.94 -6.98
CA LEU A 53 11.73 -6.39 -6.95
C LEU A 53 10.79 -7.01 -5.90
N ILE A 54 10.75 -6.45 -4.69
CA ILE A 54 9.86 -6.93 -3.62
C ILE A 54 8.41 -6.86 -4.11
N SER A 55 7.98 -5.72 -4.65
CA SER A 55 6.61 -5.52 -5.16
C SER A 55 6.25 -6.51 -6.28
N ARG A 56 7.20 -6.86 -7.15
CA ARG A 56 7.00 -7.87 -8.21
C ARG A 56 6.87 -9.30 -7.68
N CYS A 57 7.35 -9.56 -6.47
CA CYS A 57 7.26 -10.87 -5.82
C CYS A 57 6.04 -11.02 -4.89
N LEU A 58 5.25 -9.97 -4.69
CA LEU A 58 4.00 -10.01 -3.92
C LEU A 58 2.88 -10.75 -4.69
N ASP A 59 1.85 -11.18 -3.96
CA ASP A 59 0.66 -11.78 -4.56
C ASP A 59 -0.07 -10.72 -5.42
N SER A 60 -0.02 -9.45 -5.01
CA SER A 60 -0.60 -8.30 -5.69
C SER A 60 0.16 -7.78 -6.92
N ARG A 61 1.24 -8.43 -7.37
CA ARG A 61 2.15 -7.94 -8.43
C ARG A 61 1.52 -7.51 -9.77
N PHE A 62 0.30 -7.96 -10.05
CA PHE A 62 -0.45 -7.61 -11.28
C PHE A 62 -1.44 -6.45 -11.07
N SER A 63 -1.54 -5.93 -9.85
CA SER A 63 -2.43 -4.84 -9.47
C SER A 63 -1.62 -3.60 -9.14
N ARG A 64 -2.25 -2.43 -9.27
CA ARG A 64 -1.70 -1.18 -8.74
C ARG A 64 -1.93 -1.14 -7.23
N ASP A 65 -1.05 -0.45 -6.52
CA ASP A 65 -1.22 -0.18 -5.10
C ASP A 65 -2.51 0.63 -4.85
N PRO A 66 -3.21 0.41 -3.73
CA PRO A 66 -4.46 1.08 -3.44
C PRO A 66 -4.24 2.56 -3.10
N ASP A 67 -5.03 3.43 -3.73
CA ASP A 67 -5.10 4.85 -3.37
C ASP A 67 -5.87 5.11 -2.06
N LEU A 68 -6.90 4.31 -1.83
CA LEU A 68 -7.82 4.43 -0.70
C LEU A 68 -8.13 3.03 -0.13
N LEU A 69 -7.93 2.87 1.18
CA LEU A 69 -8.31 1.70 1.94
C LEU A 69 -9.50 2.06 2.85
N ILE A 70 -10.62 1.40 2.63
CA ILE A 70 -11.83 1.57 3.44
C ILE A 70 -11.93 0.40 4.41
N ARG A 71 -12.08 0.70 5.69
CA ARG A 71 -12.34 -0.30 6.73
C ARG A 71 -13.60 0.06 7.51
N THR A 72 -14.53 -0.88 7.55
CA THR A 72 -15.83 -0.72 8.23
C THR A 72 -15.79 -1.24 9.66
N SER A 73 -16.94 -1.17 10.34
CA SER A 73 -17.19 -1.71 11.69
C SER A 73 -16.48 -0.96 12.83
N GLY A 74 -16.02 0.28 12.58
CA GLY A 74 -15.50 1.17 13.63
C GLY A 74 -14.09 0.85 14.15
N GLU A 75 -13.39 -0.08 13.52
CA GLU A 75 -12.08 -0.56 13.97
C GLU A 75 -10.93 0.23 13.35
N THR A 76 -10.07 0.84 14.15
CA THR A 76 -8.96 1.69 13.69
C THR A 76 -7.61 0.95 13.61
N ARG A 77 -7.59 -0.20 12.93
CA ARG A 77 -6.37 -0.99 12.68
C ARG A 77 -6.35 -1.51 11.25
N LEU A 78 -5.22 -1.99 10.75
CA LEU A 78 -5.15 -2.66 9.44
C LEU A 78 -5.42 -4.16 9.53
N SER A 79 -5.22 -4.78 10.69
CA SER A 79 -5.34 -6.24 10.88
C SER A 79 -4.53 -7.04 9.86
N ASP A 80 -3.27 -6.64 9.65
CA ASP A 80 -2.34 -7.36 8.76
C ASP A 80 -2.84 -7.46 7.31
N PHE A 81 -3.42 -6.37 6.80
CA PHE A 81 -3.97 -6.29 5.44
C PHE A 81 -3.20 -5.26 4.60
N LEU A 82 -2.65 -5.72 3.46
CA LEU A 82 -1.96 -4.90 2.45
C LEU A 82 -0.92 -3.92 3.01
N LEU A 83 -0.10 -4.34 3.98
CA LEU A 83 0.83 -3.45 4.68
C LEU A 83 1.86 -2.79 3.75
N TRP A 84 2.38 -3.53 2.78
CA TRP A 84 3.36 -3.02 1.81
C TRP A 84 2.69 -2.07 0.82
N GLN A 85 1.58 -2.51 0.25
CA GLN A 85 0.83 -1.81 -0.80
C GLN A 85 0.20 -0.52 -0.26
N CYS A 86 -0.19 -0.49 1.01
CA CYS A 86 -0.81 0.67 1.65
C CYS A 86 0.17 1.75 2.13
N SER A 87 1.47 1.66 1.81
CA SER A 87 2.49 2.61 2.30
C SER A 87 2.20 4.09 1.98
N LYS A 88 1.50 4.36 0.87
CA LYS A 88 1.06 5.71 0.44
C LYS A 88 -0.46 5.86 0.35
N CYS A 89 -1.19 4.87 0.85
CA CYS A 89 -2.64 4.78 0.75
C CYS A 89 -3.32 5.68 1.79
N GLN A 90 -4.42 6.33 1.41
CA GLN A 90 -5.29 7.00 2.38
C GLN A 90 -6.16 5.96 3.08
N ILE A 91 -6.20 6.00 4.41
CA ILE A 91 -6.96 5.02 5.20
C ILE A 91 -8.20 5.70 5.75
N TYR A 92 -9.37 5.16 5.40
CA TYR A 92 -10.68 5.65 5.84
C TYR A 92 -11.37 4.60 6.71
N PHE A 93 -11.67 4.97 7.96
CA PHE A 93 -12.41 4.12 8.88
C PHE A 93 -13.88 4.58 8.96
N ASP A 94 -14.81 3.68 8.64
CA ASP A 94 -16.25 3.90 8.76
C ASP A 94 -16.81 3.05 9.92
N GLY A 95 -17.69 3.66 10.71
CA GLY A 95 -18.38 3.00 11.83
C GLY A 95 -19.48 2.05 11.38
N VAL A 96 -19.96 2.16 10.14
CA VAL A 96 -21.01 1.28 9.60
C VAL A 96 -20.55 -0.17 9.58
N LEU A 97 -21.43 -1.13 9.89
CA LEU A 97 -21.12 -2.56 9.73
C LEU A 97 -21.08 -2.91 8.24
N TRP A 98 -20.20 -3.85 7.84
CA TRP A 98 -20.05 -4.25 6.43
C TRP A 98 -21.37 -4.60 5.72
N PRO A 99 -22.31 -5.39 6.31
CA PRO A 99 -23.59 -5.69 5.66
C PRO A 99 -24.49 -4.47 5.44
N ASN A 100 -24.21 -3.36 6.14
CA ASN A 100 -24.95 -2.10 6.06
C ASN A 100 -24.21 -1.02 5.25
N PHE A 101 -23.01 -1.32 4.72
CA PHE A 101 -22.24 -0.37 3.92
C PHE A 101 -22.89 -0.18 2.56
N ASP A 102 -23.25 1.06 2.23
CA ASP A 102 -23.99 1.40 1.02
C ASP A 102 -23.22 2.33 0.06
N TYR A 103 -23.89 2.70 -1.03
CA TYR A 103 -23.34 3.63 -2.03
C TYR A 103 -22.94 5.00 -1.43
N TRP A 104 -23.69 5.50 -0.45
CA TRP A 104 -23.39 6.78 0.19
C TRP A 104 -22.17 6.69 1.11
N ASN A 105 -21.97 5.56 1.79
CA ASN A 105 -20.72 5.32 2.51
C ASN A 105 -19.51 5.35 1.58
N LEU A 106 -19.61 4.71 0.41
CA LEU A 106 -18.54 4.77 -0.60
C LEU A 106 -18.29 6.21 -1.08
N CYS A 107 -19.34 6.98 -1.36
CA CYS A 107 -19.20 8.39 -1.75
C CYS A 107 -18.49 9.23 -0.69
N LYS A 108 -18.82 9.02 0.60
CA LYS A 108 -18.14 9.69 1.72
C LYS A 108 -16.65 9.35 1.78
N ALA A 109 -16.30 8.08 1.60
CA ALA A 109 -14.90 7.65 1.57
C ALA A 109 -14.13 8.24 0.38
N ILE A 110 -14.75 8.29 -0.80
CA ILE A 110 -14.15 8.94 -1.99
C ILE A 110 -13.96 10.45 -1.76
N TYR A 111 -14.96 11.11 -1.19
CA TYR A 111 -14.87 12.52 -0.86
C TYR A 111 -13.74 12.81 0.14
N PHE A 112 -13.60 11.97 1.18
CA PHE A 112 -12.48 12.01 2.11
C PHE A 112 -11.14 11.89 1.37
N TYR A 113 -10.99 10.89 0.48
CA TYR A 113 -9.78 10.74 -0.33
C TYR A 113 -9.48 12.01 -1.13
N GLN A 114 -10.48 12.58 -1.83
CA GLN A 114 -10.31 13.79 -2.63
C GLN A 114 -9.86 14.99 -1.79
N GLN A 115 -10.40 15.15 -0.57
CA GLN A 115 -9.97 16.22 0.34
C GLN A 115 -8.52 16.02 0.80
N SER A 116 -8.14 14.80 1.17
CA SER A 116 -6.79 14.47 1.65
C SER A 116 -5.70 14.69 0.60
N GLN A 117 -6.05 14.64 -0.70
CA GLN A 117 -5.11 14.91 -1.79
C GLN A 117 -4.76 16.40 -1.95
N ILE A 118 -5.57 17.32 -1.42
CA ILE A 118 -5.36 18.77 -1.59
C ILE A 118 -4.07 19.23 -0.86
N PRO A 119 -3.83 18.87 0.42
CA PRO A 119 -2.56 19.16 1.08
C PRO A 119 -1.37 18.40 0.47
N LEU A 120 -1.56 17.13 0.07
CA LEU A 120 -0.50 16.28 -0.49
C LEU A 120 0.08 16.83 -1.80
N LYS A 121 -0.77 17.39 -2.67
CA LYS A 121 -0.29 18.04 -3.91
C LYS A 121 0.53 19.29 -3.65
N VAL A 122 0.21 20.05 -2.60
CA VAL A 122 0.99 21.25 -2.23
C VAL A 122 2.39 20.83 -1.80
N PHE A 123 2.54 19.79 -0.98
CA PHE A 123 3.84 19.29 -0.55
C PHE A 123 4.68 18.63 -1.67
N LEU A 124 4.04 17.96 -2.63
CA LEU A 124 4.76 17.33 -3.76
C LEU A 124 5.21 18.32 -4.84
N VAL A 125 4.65 19.53 -4.87
CA VAL A 125 5.03 20.59 -5.83
C VAL A 125 6.14 21.50 -5.26
N THR A 126 6.37 21.48 -3.95
CA THR A 126 7.27 22.45 -3.27
C THR A 126 8.70 22.00 -2.98
N GLU A 127 9.15 20.80 -3.39
CA GLU A 127 10.53 20.36 -3.10
C GLU A 127 11.24 19.68 -4.29
N PRO A 128 12.21 20.33 -4.95
CA PRO A 128 13.42 19.65 -5.36
C PRO A 128 14.34 19.60 -4.14
N PHE A 129 14.31 18.49 -3.40
CA PHE A 129 15.26 18.26 -2.31
C PHE A 129 16.67 18.16 -2.90
N ALA A 130 17.39 19.29 -2.92
CA ALA A 130 18.80 19.33 -3.23
C ALA A 130 19.55 18.70 -2.04
N ILE A 131 20.02 17.47 -2.23
CA ILE A 131 20.97 16.84 -1.31
C ILE A 131 22.26 17.64 -1.39
N ASN A 132 22.53 18.50 -0.41
CA ASN A 132 23.83 19.09 -0.21
C ASN A 132 24.64 18.15 0.70
N GLU A 133 25.67 17.50 0.16
CA GLU A 133 26.46 16.44 0.83
C GLU A 133 27.30 16.90 2.04
N ASN A 134 27.05 18.08 2.61
CA ASN A 134 27.93 18.70 3.60
C ASN A 134 27.32 18.92 5.00
N ASN A 135 26.28 18.20 5.41
CA ASN A 135 25.85 18.28 6.81
C ASN A 135 25.42 16.92 7.38
N LEU A 136 26.41 16.18 7.87
CA LEU A 136 26.21 15.05 8.78
C LEU A 136 25.71 15.58 10.13
N MET A 137 24.54 15.08 10.55
CA MET A 137 24.13 14.90 11.95
C MET A 137 24.17 16.14 12.86
N ASP A 138 23.01 16.80 13.04
CA ASP A 138 22.67 17.42 14.32
C ASP A 138 21.22 17.09 14.69
N TRP A 139 21.04 16.31 15.76
CA TRP A 139 19.76 15.82 16.29
C TRP A 139 19.29 16.63 17.52
N SER A 140 19.69 17.90 17.65
CA SER A 140 19.45 18.67 18.86
C SER A 140 18.56 19.93 18.72
N VAL A 141 17.48 19.90 17.93
CA VAL A 141 16.46 20.99 17.99
C VAL A 141 15.03 20.49 17.77
N THR A 142 14.41 19.87 18.77
CA THR A 142 12.95 19.98 19.00
C THR A 142 12.64 19.89 20.50
N SER A 143 13.07 20.89 21.26
CA SER A 143 12.50 21.19 22.57
C SER A 143 12.22 22.68 22.65
N ASN A 144 11.10 23.10 22.05
CA ASN A 144 10.27 24.23 22.46
C ASN A 144 9.30 24.56 21.34
N LEU A 145 8.05 24.13 21.48
CA LEU A 145 6.87 24.86 21.01
C LEU A 145 5.67 24.35 21.81
N GLY A 146 5.61 24.81 23.06
CA GLY A 146 4.37 24.89 23.82
C GLY A 146 3.94 26.36 23.84
N ARG A 147 2.79 26.63 23.22
CA ARG A 147 1.72 27.55 23.65
C ARG A 147 0.50 27.32 22.79
#